data_AF-A0A9D6NKI0-F1
#
_entry.id   AF-A0A9D6NKI0-F1
#
_cell.length_a   1.000
_cell.length_b   1.000
_cell.length_c   1.000
_cell.angle_alpha   90.00
_cell.angle_beta   90.00
_cell.angle_gamma   90.00
#
_symmetry.space_group_name_H-M   'P 1'
#
loop_
_entity.id
_entity.type
_entity.pdbx_description
1 polymer ?
#
loop_
_entity_poly.entity_id
_entity_poly.type
_entity_poly.pdbx_seq_one_letter_code
_entity_poly.pdbx_strand_id
1 'polypeptide(L)'
;MEERLRKMKPAELERQVKSLLVEPIDDRELRARLEELAGHFGFSGLTSFWGPRLFQRNRLLFRPLILARFGTHQWRGGWKWSPVRWSPELESWLRTADAADELELTRRLLEWRLLDRSGWNHRKAQPLFRQELRARIRPELTPGQRGHELRKLDSFLLALDEETALELYRQDPRAAAPFILKHMPWIYGKPVLWEDLFRQAVEGKDEDFAWKLYRRQVDYPRWEKDALELCRTISAPDRLLEALEQRHPASARGNDMGTGMLRLLEQRGREVLPYVFRHLRDVWKPWLGRGSYGKLLELARQREWLDLWSALLRVCADPGEFNREVRGLAENRSLTEQEVMLRLLSLAGISREWNGAGFGIAQVHLLEEATALALYERSPTLLRGPFRTHLQISPWGPGYPKLVRLLLQKEDEELLEFLASRYLAFPSPPVEVGHLADHYARLKDAGAFARRAAGVLGRVPAYLLFNYHEVIRKNRLARLLFERSAEDYLEDPRAVADLIEGSEIHVQALGYRVLGLADPRASSLAVEHLALLLGTLLRPLHRPTRVLALRALERAASTDLEVARRVLRKARQAMALPDKRYPKEKLLGLIGAILGRFPDLRGPCEQPMVYRAS
;
A
#
# COMPACT_ATOMS: atom_id res chain seq x y z
N MET A 1 -16.10 26.83 -21.36
CA MET A 1 -15.85 27.60 -20.11
C MET A 1 -14.41 27.45 -19.63
N GLU A 2 -13.91 26.21 -19.47
CA GLU A 2 -12.51 25.95 -19.04
C GLU A 2 -11.44 26.61 -19.93
N GLU A 3 -11.63 26.64 -21.25
CA GLU A 3 -10.65 27.24 -22.17
C GLU A 3 -10.59 28.77 -22.08
N ARG A 4 -11.71 29.43 -21.78
CA ARG A 4 -11.78 30.88 -21.57
C ARG A 4 -11.07 31.28 -20.28
N LEU A 5 -11.29 30.54 -19.19
CA LEU A 5 -10.60 30.76 -17.93
C LEU A 5 -9.08 30.58 -18.12
N ARG A 6 -8.62 29.53 -18.79
CA ARG A 6 -7.18 29.28 -19.01
C ARG A 6 -6.44 30.40 -19.77
N LYS A 7 -7.14 31.18 -20.60
CA LYS A 7 -6.55 32.27 -21.41
C LYS A 7 -6.57 33.64 -20.73
N MET A 8 -7.17 33.76 -19.54
CA MET A 8 -7.33 35.02 -18.83
C MET A 8 -5.98 35.59 -18.36
N LYS A 9 -5.76 36.90 -18.55
CA LYS A 9 -4.53 37.57 -18.10
C LYS A 9 -4.59 37.88 -16.59
N PRO A 10 -3.44 37.99 -15.88
CA PRO A 10 -3.43 38.26 -14.44
C PRO A 10 -4.25 39.50 -14.03
N ALA A 11 -4.10 40.61 -14.76
CA ALA A 11 -4.83 41.86 -14.46
C ALA A 11 -6.34 41.74 -14.69
N GLU A 12 -6.75 40.92 -15.67
CA GLU A 12 -8.15 40.67 -15.95
C GLU A 12 -8.80 39.83 -14.85
N LEU A 13 -8.11 38.78 -14.39
CA LEU A 13 -8.56 37.97 -13.26
C LEU A 13 -8.70 38.80 -11.99
N GLU A 14 -7.68 39.60 -11.66
CA GLU A 14 -7.72 40.48 -10.49
C GLU A 14 -8.89 41.46 -10.54
N ARG A 15 -9.14 42.07 -11.71
CA ARG A 15 -10.26 42.99 -11.92
C ARG A 15 -11.61 42.29 -11.72
N GLN A 16 -11.78 41.07 -12.25
CA GLN A 16 -13.03 40.33 -12.10
C GLN A 16 -13.31 39.97 -10.64
N VAL A 17 -12.30 39.48 -9.91
CA VAL A 17 -12.46 39.18 -8.48
C VAL A 17 -12.77 40.47 -7.70
N LYS A 18 -12.09 41.59 -7.97
CA LYS A 18 -12.38 42.87 -7.33
C LYS A 18 -13.82 43.34 -7.60
N SER A 19 -14.30 43.20 -8.83
CA SER A 19 -15.67 43.57 -9.20
C SER A 19 -16.70 42.75 -8.42
N LEU A 20 -16.51 41.43 -8.30
CA LEU A 20 -17.42 40.57 -7.56
C LEU A 20 -17.48 40.91 -6.06
N LEU A 21 -16.36 41.32 -5.46
CA LEU A 21 -16.31 41.64 -4.03
C LEU A 21 -17.09 42.91 -3.65
N VAL A 22 -17.32 43.82 -4.60
CA VAL A 22 -18.07 45.08 -4.38
C VAL A 22 -19.50 45.03 -4.92
N GLU A 23 -19.84 44.02 -5.72
CA GLU A 23 -21.17 43.83 -6.29
C GLU A 23 -22.19 43.54 -5.16
N PRO A 24 -23.37 44.16 -5.16
CA PRO A 24 -24.41 43.93 -4.15
C PRO A 24 -25.17 42.63 -4.43
N ILE A 25 -24.45 41.50 -4.43
CA ILE A 25 -24.99 40.15 -4.58
C ILE A 25 -25.02 39.43 -3.24
N ASP A 26 -25.87 38.40 -3.12
CA ASP A 26 -25.92 37.57 -1.92
C ASP A 26 -24.65 36.71 -1.76
N ASP A 27 -24.39 36.27 -0.53
CA ASP A 27 -23.15 35.58 -0.20
C ASP A 27 -23.00 34.20 -0.88
N ARG A 28 -24.11 33.51 -1.19
CA ARG A 28 -24.06 32.20 -1.84
C ARG A 28 -23.74 32.35 -3.32
N GLU A 29 -24.36 33.31 -3.98
CA GLU A 29 -24.08 33.68 -5.37
C GLU A 29 -22.63 34.18 -5.51
N LEU A 30 -22.17 35.05 -4.60
CA LEU A 30 -20.78 35.48 -4.56
C LEU A 30 -19.82 34.29 -4.44
N ARG A 31 -20.11 33.34 -3.55
CA ARG A 31 -19.29 32.14 -3.39
C ARG A 31 -19.26 31.30 -4.67
N ALA A 32 -20.40 31.06 -5.31
CA ALA A 32 -20.49 30.26 -6.53
C ALA A 32 -19.67 30.89 -7.68
N ARG A 33 -19.77 32.21 -7.88
CA ARG A 33 -18.99 32.93 -8.89
C ARG A 33 -17.49 32.92 -8.60
N LEU A 34 -17.10 33.02 -7.33
CA LEU A 34 -15.69 32.91 -6.93
C LEU A 34 -15.16 31.48 -7.09
N GLU A 35 -15.97 30.44 -6.85
CA GLU A 35 -15.59 29.05 -7.09
C GLU A 35 -15.37 28.78 -8.59
N GLU A 36 -16.15 29.40 -9.47
CA GLU A 36 -15.92 29.37 -10.92
C GLU A 36 -14.56 29.99 -11.29
N LEU A 37 -14.28 31.21 -10.80
CA LEU A 37 -12.99 31.86 -11.02
C LEU A 37 -11.82 31.09 -10.40
N ALA A 38 -12.05 30.36 -9.31
CA ALA A 38 -11.05 29.51 -8.67
C ALA A 38 -10.63 28.30 -9.53
N GLY A 39 -11.31 28.03 -10.65
CA GLY A 39 -10.82 27.15 -11.71
C GLY A 39 -9.56 27.68 -12.40
N HIS A 40 -9.28 28.98 -12.28
CA HIS A 40 -8.06 29.60 -12.80
C HIS A 40 -6.86 29.38 -11.86
N PHE A 41 -5.73 28.90 -12.37
CA PHE A 41 -4.54 28.59 -11.56
C PHE A 41 -3.93 29.81 -10.83
N GLY A 42 -4.01 31.00 -11.42
CA GLY A 42 -3.63 32.27 -10.79
C GLY A 42 -4.53 32.79 -9.66
N PHE A 43 -5.73 32.22 -9.45
CA PHE A 43 -6.71 32.72 -8.47
C PHE A 43 -6.18 32.65 -7.03
N SER A 44 -5.49 31.57 -6.66
CA SER A 44 -4.96 31.42 -5.29
C SER A 44 -3.93 32.50 -4.94
N GLY A 45 -3.22 33.04 -5.93
CA GLY A 45 -2.23 34.09 -5.72
C GLY A 45 -2.80 35.47 -5.35
N LEU A 46 -4.13 35.57 -5.33
CA LEU A 46 -4.89 36.78 -5.03
C LEU A 46 -5.40 36.81 -3.57
N THR A 47 -5.03 35.81 -2.77
CA THR A 47 -5.52 35.61 -1.39
C THR A 47 -5.37 36.84 -0.51
N SER A 48 -4.29 37.62 -0.67
CA SER A 48 -4.03 38.80 0.18
C SER A 48 -5.13 39.85 0.13
N PHE A 49 -5.89 39.94 -0.96
CA PHE A 49 -6.95 40.94 -1.09
C PHE A 49 -8.35 40.36 -0.90
N TRP A 50 -8.66 39.17 -1.44
CA TRP A 50 -10.02 38.64 -1.32
C TRP A 50 -10.23 37.93 0.02
N GLY A 51 -9.19 37.31 0.57
CA GLY A 51 -9.26 36.53 1.81
C GLY A 51 -9.78 37.33 3.01
N PRO A 52 -9.15 38.45 3.39
CA PRO A 52 -9.60 39.28 4.51
C PRO A 52 -11.05 39.75 4.36
N ARG A 53 -11.43 40.21 3.17
CA ARG A 53 -12.77 40.76 2.87
C ARG A 53 -13.85 39.69 3.00
N LEU A 54 -13.63 38.51 2.42
CA LEU A 54 -14.60 37.40 2.51
C LEU A 54 -14.72 36.88 3.95
N PHE A 55 -13.60 36.83 4.67
CA PHE A 55 -13.59 36.41 6.06
C PHE A 55 -14.38 37.36 6.97
N GLN A 56 -14.22 38.67 6.78
CA GLN A 56 -14.98 39.69 7.51
C GLN A 56 -16.46 39.68 7.13
N ARG A 57 -16.79 39.43 5.86
CA ARG A 57 -18.16 39.42 5.36
C ARG A 57 -18.97 38.24 5.92
N ASN A 58 -18.48 37.01 5.74
CA ASN A 58 -19.16 35.81 6.23
C ASN A 58 -18.17 34.65 6.42
N ARG A 59 -17.54 34.63 7.60
CA ARG A 59 -16.51 33.63 7.95
C ARG A 59 -16.93 32.19 7.69
N LEU A 60 -18.12 31.78 8.15
CA LEU A 60 -18.58 30.39 8.07
C LEU A 60 -18.79 29.95 6.63
N LEU A 61 -19.38 30.80 5.78
CA LEU A 61 -19.68 30.46 4.40
C LEU A 61 -18.43 30.40 3.52
N PHE A 62 -17.50 31.34 3.69
CA PHE A 62 -16.33 31.48 2.81
C PHE A 62 -15.09 30.71 3.29
N ARG A 63 -15.05 30.24 4.54
CA ARG A 63 -13.92 29.46 5.09
C ARG A 63 -13.48 28.28 4.21
N PRO A 64 -14.37 27.42 3.67
CA PRO A 64 -13.96 26.32 2.78
C PRO A 64 -13.23 26.81 1.53
N LEU A 65 -13.71 27.89 0.91
CA LEU A 65 -13.08 28.49 -0.27
C LEU A 65 -11.71 29.09 0.07
N ILE A 66 -11.63 29.85 1.16
CA ILE A 66 -10.38 30.45 1.66
C ILE A 66 -9.32 29.36 1.85
N LEU A 67 -9.66 28.27 2.56
CA LEU A 67 -8.71 27.19 2.83
C LEU A 67 -8.38 26.37 1.57
N ALA A 68 -9.34 26.13 0.67
CA ALA A 68 -9.10 25.39 -0.55
C ALA A 68 -8.21 26.16 -1.55
N ARG A 69 -8.26 27.50 -1.52
CA ARG A 69 -7.59 28.37 -2.51
C ARG A 69 -6.56 29.32 -1.90
N PHE A 70 -6.13 29.06 -0.68
CA PHE A 70 -5.09 29.87 -0.03
C PHE A 70 -3.78 29.79 -0.82
N GLY A 71 -3.21 30.94 -1.16
CA GLY A 71 -1.96 31.05 -1.87
C GLY A 71 -1.16 32.27 -1.43
N THR A 72 0.15 32.10 -1.35
CA THR A 72 1.09 33.12 -0.87
C THR A 72 1.96 33.69 -1.99
N HIS A 73 1.77 33.19 -3.22
CA HIS A 73 2.50 33.56 -4.42
C HIS A 73 1.53 34.00 -5.51
N GLN A 74 1.79 35.16 -6.11
CA GLN A 74 1.01 35.72 -7.19
C GLN A 74 1.58 35.30 -8.55
N TRP A 75 0.71 34.86 -9.44
CA TRP A 75 1.05 34.60 -10.84
C TRP A 75 1.21 35.91 -11.62
N ARG A 76 2.31 36.05 -12.35
CA ARG A 76 2.66 37.27 -13.14
C ARG A 76 2.49 37.09 -14.65
N GLY A 77 2.01 35.94 -15.11
CA GLY A 77 1.93 35.58 -16.53
C GLY A 77 2.92 34.49 -16.91
N GLY A 78 2.53 33.60 -17.86
CA GLY A 78 3.35 32.46 -18.28
C GLY A 78 3.74 31.56 -17.10
N TRP A 79 5.03 31.26 -16.95
CA TRP A 79 5.58 30.46 -15.84
C TRP A 79 6.09 31.30 -14.66
N LYS A 80 5.87 32.62 -14.65
CA LYS A 80 6.42 33.53 -13.64
C LYS A 80 5.51 33.65 -12.42
N TRP A 81 6.11 33.45 -11.24
CA TRP A 81 5.46 33.60 -9.94
C TRP A 81 6.31 34.50 -9.04
N SER A 82 5.67 35.30 -8.21
CA SER A 82 6.35 36.14 -7.22
C SER A 82 5.66 36.02 -5.86
N PRO A 83 6.43 35.94 -4.75
CA PRO A 83 5.83 35.97 -3.42
C PRO A 83 5.06 37.28 -3.20
N VAL A 84 3.95 37.20 -2.46
CA VAL A 84 3.17 38.37 -2.06
C VAL A 84 3.67 38.86 -0.70
N ARG A 85 4.06 40.13 -0.63
CA ARG A 85 4.58 40.74 0.60
C ARG A 85 3.52 40.82 1.70
N TRP A 86 3.95 40.66 2.94
CA TRP A 86 3.09 40.81 4.10
C TRP A 86 2.64 42.27 4.24
N SER A 87 1.36 42.50 4.55
CA SER A 87 0.75 43.84 4.61
C SER A 87 0.03 44.07 5.93
N PRO A 88 -0.27 45.34 6.31
CA PRO A 88 -1.06 45.63 7.50
C PRO A 88 -2.48 45.02 7.48
N GLU A 89 -3.09 44.86 6.29
CA GLU A 89 -4.39 44.20 6.13
C GLU A 89 -4.30 42.72 6.51
N LEU A 90 -3.23 42.03 6.10
CA LEU A 90 -2.94 40.65 6.49
C LEU A 90 -2.66 40.51 7.99
N GLU A 91 -1.98 41.49 8.61
CA GLU A 91 -1.75 41.50 10.06
C GLU A 91 -3.06 41.66 10.84
N SER A 92 -3.97 42.53 10.37
CA SER A 92 -5.31 42.66 10.94
C SER A 92 -6.13 41.37 10.78
N TRP A 93 -6.03 40.73 9.61
CA TRP A 93 -6.72 39.47 9.35
C TRP A 93 -6.20 38.34 10.25
N LEU A 94 -4.87 38.22 10.41
CA LEU A 94 -4.26 37.26 11.32
C LEU A 94 -4.77 37.46 12.75
N ARG A 95 -4.76 38.68 13.28
CA ARG A 95 -5.28 38.96 14.63
C ARG A 95 -6.75 38.58 14.78
N THR A 96 -7.56 38.85 13.76
CA THR A 96 -8.99 38.50 13.77
C THR A 96 -9.21 36.99 13.70
N ALA A 97 -8.46 36.28 12.85
CA ALA A 97 -8.51 34.82 12.75
C ALA A 97 -8.03 34.14 14.03
N ASP A 98 -6.99 34.69 14.65
CA ASP A 98 -6.43 34.20 15.91
C ASP A 98 -7.38 34.38 17.09
N ALA A 99 -7.98 35.56 17.24
CA ALA A 99 -9.01 35.84 18.25
C ALA A 99 -10.30 35.02 18.05
N ALA A 100 -10.54 34.55 16.83
CA ALA A 100 -11.65 33.68 16.47
C ALA A 100 -11.35 32.18 16.60
N ASP A 101 -10.13 31.81 17.02
CA ASP A 101 -9.64 30.43 17.09
C ASP A 101 -9.75 29.65 15.76
N GLU A 102 -9.56 30.35 14.62
CA GLU A 102 -9.57 29.75 13.28
C GLU A 102 -8.24 29.04 12.98
N LEU A 103 -8.06 27.87 13.60
CA LEU A 103 -6.80 27.12 13.67
C LEU A 103 -6.00 27.06 12.35
N GLU A 104 -6.59 26.50 11.29
CA GLU A 104 -5.89 26.26 10.02
C GLU A 104 -5.57 27.57 9.29
N LEU A 105 -6.42 28.58 9.40
CA LEU A 105 -6.20 29.88 8.77
C LEU A 105 -5.11 30.66 9.50
N THR A 106 -5.17 30.70 10.83
CA THR A 106 -4.15 31.31 11.68
C THR A 106 -2.77 30.70 11.41
N ARG A 107 -2.69 29.36 11.31
CA ARG A 107 -1.45 28.66 10.96
C ARG A 107 -0.87 29.15 9.63
N ARG A 108 -1.65 29.15 8.55
CA ARG A 108 -1.18 29.55 7.22
C ARG A 108 -0.78 31.03 7.15
N LEU A 109 -1.50 31.89 7.87
CA LEU A 109 -1.19 33.32 7.97
C LEU A 109 0.10 33.56 8.77
N LEU A 110 0.31 32.84 9.88
CA LEU A 110 1.56 32.88 10.63
C LEU A 110 2.74 32.40 9.78
N GLU A 111 2.58 31.28 9.08
CA GLU A 111 3.61 30.76 8.17
C GLU A 111 4.00 31.78 7.11
N TRP A 112 3.01 32.41 6.47
CA TRP A 112 3.24 33.45 5.47
C TRP A 112 3.97 34.66 6.07
N ARG A 113 3.53 35.17 7.23
CA ARG A 113 4.19 36.30 7.91
C ARG A 113 5.65 36.02 8.19
N LEU A 114 5.95 34.84 8.72
CA LEU A 114 7.31 34.45 9.10
C LEU A 114 8.20 34.19 7.89
N LEU A 115 7.64 33.60 6.82
CA LEU A 115 8.35 33.45 5.55
C LEU A 115 8.68 34.80 4.91
N ASP A 116 7.76 35.76 4.89
CA ASP A 116 8.06 37.07 4.30
C ASP A 116 9.17 37.79 5.08
N ARG A 117 9.12 37.75 6.43
CA ARG A 117 10.20 38.28 7.30
C ARG A 117 11.55 37.61 7.07
N SER A 118 11.55 36.33 6.68
CA SER A 118 12.79 35.60 6.41
C SER A 118 13.32 35.78 4.98
N GLY A 119 12.65 36.59 4.16
CA GLY A 119 12.96 36.72 2.74
C GLY A 119 12.64 35.45 1.96
N TRP A 120 11.58 34.73 2.36
CA TRP A 120 11.11 33.46 1.79
C TRP A 120 12.13 32.33 1.89
N ASN A 121 13.00 32.39 2.91
CA ASN A 121 13.99 31.36 3.20
C ASN A 121 13.56 30.54 4.41
N HIS A 122 13.33 29.24 4.21
CA HIS A 122 12.87 28.34 5.26
C HIS A 122 13.85 28.23 6.43
N ARG A 123 15.18 28.19 6.18
CA ARG A 123 16.18 28.10 7.25
C ARG A 123 16.20 29.35 8.12
N LYS A 124 16.07 30.54 7.50
CA LYS A 124 15.97 31.82 8.21
C LYS A 124 14.63 32.01 8.93
N ALA A 125 13.58 31.30 8.50
CA ALA A 125 12.29 31.33 9.18
C ALA A 125 12.30 30.53 10.50
N GLN A 126 13.09 29.45 10.59
CA GLN A 126 13.12 28.57 11.78
C GLN A 126 13.27 29.32 13.11
N PRO A 127 14.25 30.24 13.29
CA PRO A 127 14.41 30.94 14.56
C PRO A 127 13.21 31.86 14.86
N LEU A 128 12.60 32.44 13.82
CA LEU A 128 11.42 33.29 13.97
C LEU A 128 10.19 32.48 14.42
N PHE A 129 10.02 31.26 13.89
CA PHE A 129 8.97 30.35 14.37
C PHE A 129 9.19 29.94 15.82
N ARG A 130 10.43 29.61 16.22
CA ARG A 130 10.74 29.27 17.62
C ARG A 130 10.50 30.44 18.56
N GLN A 131 10.84 31.66 18.13
CA GLN A 131 10.54 32.87 18.89
C GLN A 131 9.03 33.09 19.05
N GLU A 132 8.26 32.96 17.97
CA GLU A 132 6.79 33.06 18.02
C GLU A 132 6.17 32.01 18.95
N LEU A 133 6.69 30.79 18.89
CA LEU A 133 6.27 29.68 19.74
C LEU A 133 6.50 29.96 21.23
N ARG A 134 7.69 30.44 21.60
CA ARG A 134 8.00 30.84 22.98
C ARG A 134 7.15 32.02 23.45
N ALA A 135 6.90 33.00 22.58
CA ALA A 135 6.10 34.17 22.93
C ALA A 135 4.61 33.85 23.19
N ARG A 136 4.09 32.80 22.51
CA ARG A 136 2.69 32.37 22.61
C ARG A 136 2.45 31.35 23.73
N ILE A 137 3.41 30.46 23.98
CA ILE A 137 3.30 29.44 25.03
C ILE A 137 3.82 30.01 26.35
N ARG A 138 2.90 30.61 27.10
CA ARG A 138 3.22 31.27 28.37
C ARG A 138 2.77 30.44 29.59
N PRO A 139 3.46 30.56 30.74
CA PRO A 139 3.15 29.80 31.95
C PRO A 139 1.74 30.02 32.51
N GLU A 140 1.11 31.17 32.24
CA GLU A 140 -0.20 31.53 32.79
C GLU A 140 -1.37 30.86 32.06
N LEU A 141 -1.09 30.24 30.90
CA LEU A 141 -2.09 29.54 30.10
C LEU A 141 -2.44 28.18 30.73
N THR A 142 -3.73 27.85 30.72
CA THR A 142 -4.20 26.50 31.10
C THR A 142 -3.64 25.44 30.15
N PRO A 143 -3.60 24.15 30.56
CA PRO A 143 -3.18 23.06 29.68
C PRO A 143 -3.93 23.01 28.33
N GLY A 144 -5.25 23.24 28.36
CA GLY A 144 -6.08 23.26 27.16
C GLY A 144 -5.74 24.42 26.20
N GLN A 145 -5.46 25.61 26.75
CA GLN A 145 -5.05 26.77 25.96
C GLN A 145 -3.66 26.57 25.34
N ARG A 146 -2.70 26.00 26.07
CA ARG A 146 -1.38 25.67 25.52
C ARG A 146 -1.47 24.65 24.40
N GLY A 147 -2.25 23.57 24.58
CA GLY A 147 -2.52 22.61 23.52
C GLY A 147 -3.23 23.23 22.29
N HIS A 148 -4.02 24.28 22.49
CA HIS A 148 -4.63 25.03 21.39
C HIS A 148 -3.61 25.90 20.64
N GLU A 149 -2.78 26.67 21.33
CA GLU A 149 -1.72 27.49 20.73
C GLU A 149 -0.67 26.64 19.99
N LEU A 150 -0.27 25.49 20.56
CA LEU A 150 0.62 24.55 19.87
C LEU A 150 0.04 24.10 18.53
N ARG A 151 -1.28 23.83 18.46
CA ARG A 151 -1.92 23.44 17.21
C ARG A 151 -1.98 24.59 16.19
N LYS A 152 -2.06 25.86 16.62
CA LYS A 152 -1.98 27.02 15.71
C LYS A 152 -0.59 27.12 15.06
N LEU A 153 0.45 26.65 15.74
CA LEU A 153 1.84 26.68 15.29
C LEU A 153 2.36 25.36 14.71
N ASP A 154 1.48 24.37 14.55
CA ASP A 154 1.79 23.05 13.99
C ASP A 154 2.07 23.13 12.48
N SER A 155 3.25 23.66 12.15
CA SER A 155 3.72 23.91 10.79
C SER A 155 4.76 22.89 10.35
N PHE A 156 4.66 22.42 9.11
CA PHE A 156 5.70 21.58 8.50
C PHE A 156 7.04 22.31 8.36
N LEU A 157 7.03 23.65 8.41
CA LEU A 157 8.23 24.48 8.34
C LEU A 157 8.97 24.56 9.66
N LEU A 158 8.38 24.14 10.78
CA LEU A 158 8.99 24.24 12.09
C LEU A 158 9.84 23.00 12.40
N ALA A 159 11.11 23.24 12.72
CA ALA A 159 12.03 22.33 13.37
C ALA A 159 12.48 22.96 14.70
N LEU A 160 12.27 22.25 15.81
CA LEU A 160 12.68 22.67 17.14
C LEU A 160 14.20 22.49 17.34
N ASP A 161 14.74 23.25 18.29
CA ASP A 161 16.00 22.96 18.97
C ASP A 161 15.71 22.43 20.38
N GLU A 162 16.76 21.94 21.05
CA GLU A 162 16.66 21.42 22.41
C GLU A 162 16.16 22.49 23.40
N GLU A 163 16.69 23.71 23.32
CA GLU A 163 16.33 24.81 24.22
C GLU A 163 14.82 25.09 24.18
N THR A 164 14.25 25.27 22.98
CA THR A 164 12.82 25.52 22.81
C THR A 164 11.99 24.30 23.24
N ALA A 165 12.42 23.09 22.91
CA ALA A 165 11.71 21.87 23.31
C ALA A 165 11.70 21.70 24.84
N LEU A 166 12.80 22.01 25.51
CA LEU A 166 12.96 21.96 26.96
C LEU A 166 12.06 22.98 27.66
N GLU A 167 11.98 24.20 27.14
CA GLU A 167 11.08 25.24 27.64
C GLU A 167 9.61 24.81 27.54
N LEU A 168 9.19 24.28 26.38
CA LEU A 168 7.82 23.80 26.18
C LEU A 168 7.49 22.63 27.12
N TYR A 169 8.42 21.67 27.23
CA TYR A 169 8.26 20.50 28.07
C TYR A 169 8.14 20.86 29.55
N ARG A 170 8.95 21.82 30.04
CA ARG A 170 8.88 22.34 31.42
C ARG A 170 7.52 22.92 31.76
N GLN A 171 6.89 23.59 30.80
CA GLN A 171 5.58 24.20 31.02
C GLN A 171 4.49 23.13 31.06
N ASP A 172 4.38 22.28 30.03
CA ASP A 172 3.35 21.24 29.92
C ASP A 172 3.90 19.97 29.25
N PRO A 173 4.42 19.00 30.02
CA PRO A 173 4.92 17.75 29.45
C PRO A 173 3.87 17.05 28.57
N ARG A 174 2.61 17.01 29.04
CA ARG A 174 1.53 16.26 28.41
C ARG A 174 1.11 16.88 27.07
N ALA A 175 1.02 18.20 26.98
CA ALA A 175 0.67 18.88 25.74
C ALA A 175 1.87 19.00 24.79
N ALA A 176 3.08 19.22 25.32
CA ALA A 176 4.28 19.47 24.52
C ALA A 176 4.89 18.20 23.94
N ALA A 177 4.89 17.06 24.63
CA ALA A 177 5.57 15.84 24.19
C ALA A 177 5.18 15.39 22.76
N PRO A 178 3.89 15.28 22.38
CA PRO A 178 3.51 14.93 21.01
C PRO A 178 3.95 15.96 19.97
N PHE A 179 3.88 17.25 20.33
CA PHE A 179 4.30 18.36 19.47
C PHE A 179 5.80 18.34 19.24
N ILE A 180 6.59 18.16 20.30
CA ILE A 180 8.05 18.06 20.22
C ILE A 180 8.46 16.91 19.30
N LEU A 181 7.89 15.71 19.51
CA LEU A 181 8.18 14.54 18.67
C LEU A 181 7.83 14.79 17.20
N LYS A 182 6.80 15.58 16.90
CA LYS A 182 6.40 15.91 15.52
C LYS A 182 7.37 16.90 14.86
N HIS A 183 7.88 17.87 15.61
CA HIS A 183 8.71 18.97 15.10
C HIS A 183 10.20 18.83 15.41
N MET A 184 10.68 17.63 15.75
CA MET A 184 12.12 17.39 15.79
C MET A 184 12.75 17.68 14.44
N PRO A 185 13.99 18.18 14.41
CA PRO A 185 14.67 18.51 13.16
C PRO A 185 14.72 17.30 12.23
N TRP A 186 14.24 17.49 10.99
CA TRP A 186 14.32 16.48 9.95
C TRP A 186 15.79 16.18 9.62
N ILE A 187 16.13 14.89 9.62
CA ILE A 187 17.50 14.38 9.77
C ILE A 187 18.26 14.37 8.44
N TYR A 188 18.57 15.56 7.90
CA TYR A 188 19.61 15.72 6.89
C TYR A 188 20.98 16.06 7.52
N GLY A 189 21.16 15.78 8.82
CA GLY A 189 22.42 15.98 9.56
C GLY A 189 22.65 14.85 10.58
N LYS A 190 23.82 14.86 11.24
CA LYS A 190 24.14 13.90 12.32
C LYS A 190 23.12 14.10 13.45
N PRO A 191 22.34 13.07 13.81
CA PRO A 191 21.40 13.19 14.91
C PRO A 191 22.19 13.38 16.21
N VAL A 192 21.72 14.30 17.04
CA VAL A 192 22.27 14.56 18.37
C VAL A 192 21.12 14.38 19.34
N LEU A 193 21.31 13.50 20.31
CA LEU A 193 20.36 13.32 21.40
C LEU A 193 20.28 14.63 22.20
N TRP A 194 19.06 15.14 22.38
CA TRP A 194 18.79 16.23 23.31
C TRP A 194 18.90 15.70 24.74
N GLU A 195 20.13 15.69 25.28
CA GLU A 195 20.50 15.09 26.56
C GLU A 195 19.77 15.73 27.75
N ASP A 196 19.60 17.05 27.77
CA ASP A 196 18.95 17.75 28.88
C ASP A 196 17.44 17.50 28.86
N LEU A 197 16.83 17.48 27.66
CA LEU A 197 15.41 17.13 27.54
C LEU A 197 15.15 15.66 27.90
N PHE A 198 16.01 14.76 27.44
CA PHE A 198 15.92 13.34 27.80
C PHE A 198 16.07 13.14 29.31
N ARG A 199 17.08 13.75 29.93
CA ARG A 199 17.29 13.69 31.39
C ARG A 199 16.08 14.23 32.15
N GLN A 200 15.56 15.38 31.75
CA GLN A 200 14.38 15.98 32.38
C GLN A 200 13.14 15.09 32.25
N ALA A 201 12.95 14.41 31.12
CA ALA A 201 11.84 13.46 30.95
C ALA A 201 11.98 12.22 31.86
N VAL A 202 13.20 11.68 31.98
CA VAL A 202 13.50 10.55 32.88
C VAL A 202 13.29 10.93 34.35
N GLU A 203 13.83 12.07 34.79
CA GLU A 203 13.67 12.58 36.16
C GLU A 203 12.19 12.85 36.49
N GLY A 204 11.43 13.33 35.50
CA GLY A 204 9.98 13.54 35.58
C GLY A 204 9.14 12.26 35.50
N LYS A 205 9.76 11.08 35.37
CA LYS A 205 9.10 9.77 35.18
C LYS A 205 8.19 9.68 33.94
N ASP A 206 8.45 10.48 32.91
CA ASP A 206 7.79 10.38 31.59
C ASP A 206 8.61 9.47 30.67
N GLU A 207 8.60 8.18 31.00
CA GLU A 207 9.40 7.18 30.28
C GLU A 207 8.99 7.03 28.82
N ASP A 208 7.70 7.15 28.51
CA ASP A 208 7.20 7.01 27.14
C ASP A 208 7.75 8.12 26.22
N PHE A 209 7.71 9.38 26.66
CA PHE A 209 8.30 10.47 25.91
C PHE A 209 9.83 10.35 25.83
N ALA A 210 10.50 10.07 26.97
CA ALA A 210 11.95 9.95 27.04
C ALA A 210 12.48 8.93 26.02
N TRP A 211 11.91 7.72 25.99
CA TRP A 211 12.37 6.68 25.07
C TRP A 211 11.91 6.89 23.63
N LYS A 212 10.79 7.59 23.37
CA LYS A 212 10.45 8.04 22.01
C LYS A 212 11.44 9.08 21.49
N LEU A 213 11.90 10.00 22.34
CA LEU A 213 12.91 10.99 22.03
C LEU A 213 14.25 10.30 21.74
N TYR A 214 14.71 9.45 22.67
CA TYR A 214 15.96 8.68 22.53
C TYR A 214 16.01 7.92 21.21
N ARG A 215 15.02 7.06 20.93
CA ARG A 215 15.00 6.25 19.71
C ARG A 215 15.01 7.08 18.43
N ARG A 216 14.50 8.31 18.46
CA ARG A 216 14.47 9.20 17.30
C ARG A 216 15.71 10.10 17.17
N GLN A 217 16.59 10.18 18.17
CA GLN A 217 17.74 11.09 18.12
C GLN A 217 19.08 10.45 18.47
N VAL A 218 19.09 9.28 19.09
CA VAL A 218 20.33 8.56 19.39
C VAL A 218 21.09 8.30 18.09
N ASP A 219 22.38 8.64 18.10
CA ASP A 219 23.28 8.24 17.02
C ASP A 219 23.76 6.80 17.22
N TYR A 220 24.28 6.22 16.15
CA TYR A 220 24.67 4.82 16.17
C TYR A 220 25.80 4.51 17.19
N PRO A 221 26.90 5.29 17.28
CA PRO A 221 27.94 5.05 18.28
C PRO A 221 27.44 5.12 19.72
N ARG A 222 26.55 6.07 20.04
CA ARG A 222 25.98 6.16 21.38
C ARG A 222 25.06 4.98 21.67
N TRP A 223 24.19 4.61 20.74
CA TRP A 223 23.33 3.43 20.89
C TRP A 223 24.16 2.17 21.15
N GLU A 224 25.21 1.94 20.37
CA GLU A 224 26.07 0.75 20.52
C GLU A 224 26.72 0.71 21.91
N LYS A 225 27.25 1.85 22.38
CA LYS A 225 27.81 1.97 23.74
C LYS A 225 26.77 1.63 24.79
N ASP A 226 25.58 2.22 24.70
CA ASP A 226 24.51 2.03 25.68
C ASP A 226 24.01 0.57 25.67
N ALA A 227 23.85 -0.05 24.50
CA ALA A 227 23.42 -1.44 24.36
C ALA A 227 24.46 -2.43 24.93
N LEU A 228 25.75 -2.21 24.70
CA LEU A 228 26.81 -3.03 25.28
C LEU A 228 26.91 -2.89 26.80
N GLU A 229 26.61 -1.70 27.33
CA GLU A 229 26.54 -1.49 28.78
C GLU A 229 25.36 -2.26 29.40
N LEU A 230 24.21 -2.32 28.73
CA LEU A 230 23.10 -3.19 29.17
C LEU A 230 23.52 -4.66 29.23
N CYS A 231 24.29 -5.14 28.25
CA CYS A 231 24.81 -6.52 28.25
C CYS A 231 25.75 -6.81 29.44
N ARG A 232 26.42 -5.79 30.00
CA ARG A 232 27.27 -5.94 31.19
C ARG A 232 26.48 -5.88 32.50
N THR A 233 25.46 -5.01 32.54
CA THR A 233 24.78 -4.65 33.80
C THR A 233 23.52 -5.49 34.07
N ILE A 234 22.83 -5.96 33.03
CA ILE A 234 21.59 -6.74 33.18
C ILE A 234 21.89 -8.22 32.97
N SER A 235 21.93 -8.98 34.06
CA SER A 235 22.18 -10.43 34.00
C SER A 235 20.99 -11.21 33.43
N ALA A 236 19.75 -10.85 33.81
CA ALA A 236 18.55 -11.59 33.40
C ALA A 236 18.24 -11.39 31.90
N PRO A 237 18.16 -12.45 31.08
CA PRO A 237 17.96 -12.35 29.62
C PRO A 237 16.70 -11.58 29.21
N ASP A 238 15.55 -11.86 29.83
CA ASP A 238 14.29 -11.22 29.44
C ASP A 238 14.31 -9.71 29.69
N ARG A 239 14.89 -9.28 30.82
CA ARG A 239 15.07 -7.86 31.15
C ARG A 239 16.07 -7.18 30.20
N LEU A 240 17.11 -7.91 29.77
CA LEU A 240 18.05 -7.39 28.77
C LEU A 240 17.34 -7.15 27.44
N LEU A 241 16.55 -8.12 26.97
CA LEU A 241 15.82 -8.01 25.70
C LEU A 241 14.84 -6.82 25.74
N GLU A 242 14.09 -6.64 26.83
CA GLU A 242 13.20 -5.50 27.01
C GLU A 242 13.96 -4.16 26.97
N ALA A 243 15.09 -4.07 27.68
CA ALA A 243 15.91 -2.87 27.73
C ALA A 243 16.56 -2.52 26.37
N LEU A 244 16.96 -3.54 25.60
CA LEU A 244 17.48 -3.39 24.23
C LEU A 244 16.39 -2.89 23.28
N GLU A 245 15.17 -3.44 23.34
CA GLU A 245 14.04 -2.99 22.52
C GLU A 245 13.62 -1.56 22.83
N GLN A 246 13.57 -1.20 24.12
CA GLN A 246 13.25 0.16 24.56
C GLN A 246 14.23 1.20 23.98
N ARG A 247 15.50 0.82 23.77
CA ARG A 247 16.57 1.68 23.26
C ARG A 247 16.85 1.50 21.77
N HIS A 248 16.16 0.60 21.07
CA HIS A 248 16.42 0.40 19.64
C HIS A 248 16.08 1.65 18.81
N PRO A 249 17.01 2.22 18.02
CA PRO A 249 16.78 3.41 17.22
C PRO A 249 15.58 3.21 16.27
N ALA A 250 14.72 4.22 16.15
CA ALA A 250 13.51 4.12 15.31
C ALA A 250 13.81 3.98 13.81
N SER A 251 15.02 4.33 13.39
CA SER A 251 15.55 4.06 12.06
C SER A 251 17.07 3.97 12.09
N ALA A 252 17.63 3.02 11.34
CA ALA A 252 19.08 2.88 11.15
C ALA A 252 19.70 4.05 10.35
N ARG A 253 18.88 4.81 9.58
CA ARG A 253 19.25 6.04 8.84
C ARG A 253 20.46 5.87 7.91
N GLY A 254 20.59 4.69 7.31
CA GLY A 254 21.70 4.38 6.42
C GLY A 254 23.00 3.99 7.13
N ASN A 255 23.02 3.93 8.46
CA ASN A 255 24.11 3.29 9.21
C ASN A 255 23.88 1.78 9.29
N ASP A 256 24.95 1.01 9.13
CA ASP A 256 24.93 -0.44 9.33
C ASP A 256 24.89 -0.74 10.84
N MET A 257 23.75 -1.26 11.33
CA MET A 257 23.64 -1.66 12.73
C MET A 257 24.28 -3.02 13.04
N GLY A 258 24.76 -3.72 12.02
CA GLY A 258 25.31 -5.06 12.16
C GLY A 258 26.55 -5.15 13.04
N THR A 259 27.38 -4.09 13.13
CA THR A 259 28.58 -4.11 13.99
C THR A 259 28.19 -4.22 15.47
N GLY A 260 27.16 -3.48 15.89
CA GLY A 260 26.67 -3.49 17.26
C GLY A 260 26.00 -4.82 17.55
N MET A 261 25.17 -5.32 16.64
CA MET A 261 24.57 -6.66 16.77
C MET A 261 25.61 -7.77 16.87
N LEU A 262 26.70 -7.69 16.09
CA LEU A 262 27.82 -8.61 16.18
C LEU A 262 28.43 -8.60 17.58
N ARG A 263 28.73 -7.42 18.13
CA ARG A 263 29.30 -7.29 19.48
C ARG A 263 28.35 -7.78 20.57
N LEU A 264 27.04 -7.54 20.43
CA LEU A 264 26.03 -8.09 21.34
C LEU A 264 26.07 -9.63 21.35
N LEU A 265 26.14 -10.25 20.17
CA LEU A 265 26.23 -11.71 20.01
C LEU A 265 27.55 -12.28 20.53
N GLU A 266 28.67 -11.58 20.31
CA GLU A 266 29.97 -11.97 20.86
C GLU A 266 29.96 -11.98 22.39
N GLN A 267 29.27 -11.03 23.01
CA GLN A 267 29.24 -10.88 24.47
C GLN A 267 28.21 -11.77 25.17
N ARG A 268 27.02 -11.98 24.58
CA ARG A 268 25.89 -12.68 25.21
C ARG A 268 25.41 -13.93 24.49
N GLY A 269 25.99 -14.24 23.33
CA GLY A 269 25.67 -15.45 22.58
C GLY A 269 24.20 -15.54 22.18
N ARG A 270 23.58 -16.71 22.41
CA ARG A 270 22.19 -16.97 21.99
C ARG A 270 21.15 -16.16 22.75
N GLU A 271 21.48 -15.58 23.91
CA GLU A 271 20.53 -14.83 24.74
C GLU A 271 19.97 -13.60 24.02
N VAL A 272 20.74 -12.98 23.12
CA VAL A 272 20.32 -11.79 22.36
C VAL A 272 19.78 -12.10 20.96
N LEU A 273 19.74 -13.38 20.55
CA LEU A 273 19.20 -13.75 19.24
C LEU A 273 17.77 -13.26 19.00
N PRO A 274 16.82 -13.31 19.96
CA PRO A 274 15.46 -12.79 19.74
C PRO A 274 15.44 -11.31 19.36
N TYR A 275 16.32 -10.50 19.97
CA TYR A 275 16.50 -9.10 19.61
C TYR A 275 17.10 -8.95 18.22
N VAL A 276 18.17 -9.68 17.90
CA VAL A 276 18.83 -9.62 16.59
C VAL A 276 17.87 -10.00 15.45
N PHE A 277 17.11 -11.09 15.59
CA PHE A 277 16.14 -11.51 14.57
C PHE A 277 15.10 -10.44 14.24
N ARG A 278 14.62 -9.70 15.25
CA ARG A 278 13.63 -8.63 15.06
C ARG A 278 14.17 -7.45 14.25
N HIS A 279 15.48 -7.24 14.30
CA HIS A 279 16.14 -6.07 13.72
C HIS A 279 17.13 -6.41 12.59
N LEU A 280 17.11 -7.63 12.04
CA LEU A 280 18.00 -8.01 10.93
C LEU A 280 17.91 -7.09 9.70
N ARG A 281 16.76 -6.44 9.49
CA ARG A 281 16.57 -5.45 8.42
C ARG A 281 17.49 -4.24 8.52
N ASP A 282 18.00 -3.95 9.72
CA ASP A 282 18.88 -2.82 10.01
C ASP A 282 20.37 -3.19 9.84
N VAL A 283 20.66 -4.46 9.52
CA VAL A 283 21.98 -4.93 9.10
C VAL A 283 22.16 -4.62 7.61
N TRP A 284 23.08 -3.72 7.30
CA TRP A 284 23.29 -3.29 5.92
C TRP A 284 24.50 -3.98 5.29
N LYS A 285 24.37 -4.31 4.01
CA LYS A 285 25.50 -4.76 3.19
C LYS A 285 26.09 -3.54 2.47
N PRO A 286 27.33 -3.11 2.78
CA PRO A 286 27.97 -2.04 2.04
C PRO A 286 28.20 -2.41 0.58
N TRP A 287 28.30 -1.41 -0.30
CA TRP A 287 28.51 -1.62 -1.74
C TRP A 287 29.83 -2.36 -2.05
N LEU A 288 30.84 -2.23 -1.18
CA LEU A 288 32.10 -2.97 -1.25
C LEU A 288 32.23 -3.94 -0.08
N GLY A 289 32.47 -5.21 -0.39
CA GLY A 289 32.65 -6.28 0.61
C GLY A 289 31.34 -6.74 1.25
N ARG A 290 31.44 -7.48 2.37
CA ARG A 290 30.29 -7.98 3.14
C ARG A 290 30.01 -7.21 4.42
N GLY A 291 30.88 -6.27 4.83
CA GLY A 291 30.68 -5.46 6.04
C GLY A 291 30.40 -6.27 7.30
N SER A 292 29.55 -5.75 8.19
CA SER A 292 29.14 -6.45 9.41
C SER A 292 28.29 -7.68 9.13
N TYR A 293 27.47 -7.66 8.07
CA TYR A 293 26.72 -8.83 7.60
C TYR A 293 27.63 -10.05 7.38
N GLY A 294 28.77 -9.87 6.71
CA GLY A 294 29.72 -10.97 6.47
C GLY A 294 30.31 -11.55 7.76
N LYS A 295 30.63 -10.68 8.73
CA LYS A 295 31.14 -11.09 10.03
C LYS A 295 30.08 -11.83 10.85
N LEU A 296 28.84 -11.38 10.81
CA LEU A 296 27.70 -12.07 11.43
C LEU A 296 27.47 -13.44 10.80
N LEU A 297 27.53 -13.54 9.46
CA LEU A 297 27.38 -14.80 8.75
C LEU A 297 28.49 -15.79 9.12
N GLU A 298 29.72 -15.30 9.24
CA GLU A 298 30.87 -16.11 9.67
C GLU A 298 30.74 -16.55 11.14
N LEU A 299 30.36 -15.65 12.04
CA LEU A 299 30.11 -15.99 13.44
C LEU A 299 29.01 -17.06 13.56
N ALA A 300 27.92 -16.92 12.79
CA ALA A 300 26.83 -17.89 12.77
C ALA A 300 27.31 -19.28 12.29
N ARG A 301 28.21 -19.34 11.30
CA ARG A 301 28.82 -20.60 10.86
C ARG A 301 29.74 -21.20 11.94
N GLN A 302 30.63 -20.40 12.51
CA GLN A 302 31.58 -20.84 13.55
C GLN A 302 30.89 -21.36 14.81
N ARG A 303 29.73 -20.79 15.15
CA ARG A 303 28.92 -21.20 16.32
C ARG A 303 27.82 -22.19 15.99
N GLU A 304 27.73 -22.65 14.73
CA GLU A 304 26.69 -23.55 14.23
C GLU A 304 25.25 -23.04 14.47
N TRP A 305 25.06 -21.72 14.45
CA TRP A 305 23.74 -21.08 14.58
C TRP A 305 23.04 -21.04 13.22
N LEU A 306 22.51 -22.19 12.82
CA LEU A 306 21.84 -22.37 11.53
C LEU A 306 20.65 -21.42 11.33
N ASP A 307 19.93 -21.12 12.40
CA ASP A 307 18.82 -20.17 12.45
C ASP A 307 19.27 -18.74 12.11
N LEU A 308 20.35 -18.27 12.73
CA LEU A 308 20.91 -16.95 12.41
C LEU A 308 21.50 -16.91 11.00
N TRP A 309 22.26 -17.94 10.61
CA TRP A 309 22.88 -18.05 9.29
C TRP A 309 21.84 -17.96 8.17
N SER A 310 20.77 -18.76 8.27
CA SER A 310 19.71 -18.79 7.26
C SER A 310 18.90 -17.49 7.23
N ALA A 311 18.62 -16.87 8.39
CA ALA A 311 17.93 -15.59 8.43
C ALA A 311 18.77 -14.45 7.84
N LEU A 312 20.09 -14.41 8.09
CA LEU A 312 21.00 -13.44 7.47
C LEU A 312 20.99 -13.57 5.93
N LEU A 313 21.07 -14.80 5.42
CA LEU A 313 21.00 -15.03 3.97
C LEU A 313 19.65 -14.65 3.38
N ARG A 314 18.56 -14.90 4.09
CA ARG A 314 17.21 -14.54 3.64
C ARG A 314 16.93 -13.04 3.69
N VAL A 315 17.43 -12.32 4.69
CA VAL A 315 17.05 -10.91 4.94
C VAL A 315 18.06 -9.92 4.34
N CYS A 316 19.35 -10.25 4.42
CA CYS A 316 20.46 -9.33 4.20
C CYS A 316 21.29 -9.62 2.94
N ALA A 317 21.30 -10.85 2.43
CA ALA A 317 22.08 -11.18 1.24
C ALA A 317 21.52 -10.49 -0.02
N ASP A 318 22.37 -10.26 -1.01
CA ASP A 318 21.90 -9.94 -2.36
C ASP A 318 21.43 -11.22 -3.08
N PRO A 319 20.60 -11.08 -4.15
CA PRO A 319 20.09 -12.25 -4.87
C PRO A 319 21.17 -13.20 -5.39
N GLY A 320 22.33 -12.70 -5.84
CA GLY A 320 23.41 -13.54 -6.36
C GLY A 320 24.09 -14.34 -5.25
N GLU A 321 24.31 -13.72 -4.09
CA GLU A 321 24.84 -14.41 -2.92
C GLU A 321 23.89 -15.50 -2.40
N PHE A 322 22.58 -15.21 -2.28
CA PHE A 322 21.58 -16.21 -1.92
C PHE A 322 21.60 -17.39 -2.91
N ASN A 323 21.60 -17.10 -4.21
CA ASN A 323 21.63 -18.13 -5.26
C ASN A 323 22.89 -18.99 -5.21
N ARG A 324 24.05 -18.41 -4.94
CA ARG A 324 25.31 -19.17 -4.77
C ARG A 324 25.24 -20.14 -3.60
N GLU A 325 24.73 -19.72 -2.45
CA GLU A 325 24.64 -20.59 -1.26
C GLU A 325 23.62 -21.72 -1.48
N VAL A 326 22.45 -21.42 -2.07
CA VAL A 326 21.45 -22.45 -2.40
C VAL A 326 22.00 -23.45 -3.42
N ARG A 327 22.64 -22.97 -4.49
CA ARG A 327 23.24 -23.84 -5.52
C ARG A 327 24.36 -24.71 -4.94
N GLY A 328 25.25 -24.08 -4.15
CA GLY A 328 26.35 -24.77 -3.48
C GLY A 328 25.86 -25.89 -2.56
N LEU A 329 24.72 -25.73 -1.89
CA LEU A 329 24.08 -26.79 -1.10
C LEU A 329 23.46 -27.89 -1.96
N ALA A 330 22.74 -27.54 -3.02
CA ALA A 330 22.13 -28.53 -3.92
C ALA A 330 23.18 -29.45 -4.59
N GLU A 331 24.30 -28.86 -4.98
CA GLU A 331 25.45 -29.53 -5.60
C GLU A 331 26.37 -30.20 -4.57
N ASN A 332 26.20 -29.92 -3.27
CA ASN A 332 27.08 -30.46 -2.23
C ASN A 332 27.01 -31.99 -2.18
N ARG A 333 28.18 -32.63 -2.20
CA ARG A 333 28.36 -34.09 -2.06
C ARG A 333 29.17 -34.49 -0.84
N SER A 334 29.68 -33.54 -0.06
CA SER A 334 30.47 -33.80 1.15
C SER A 334 29.63 -33.88 2.43
N LEU A 335 28.48 -33.21 2.46
CA LEU A 335 27.51 -33.27 3.55
C LEU A 335 26.54 -34.45 3.37
N THR A 336 25.97 -34.93 4.49
CA THR A 336 24.90 -35.93 4.45
C THR A 336 23.64 -35.35 3.81
N GLU A 337 22.79 -36.21 3.22
CA GLU A 337 21.53 -35.78 2.62
C GLU A 337 20.65 -35.02 3.61
N GLN A 338 20.57 -35.52 4.84
CA GLN A 338 19.79 -34.90 5.91
C GLN A 338 20.27 -33.48 6.22
N GLU A 339 21.58 -33.26 6.28
CA GLU A 339 22.16 -31.94 6.57
C GLU A 339 21.95 -30.96 5.40
N VAL A 340 22.11 -31.42 4.16
CA VAL A 340 21.81 -30.60 2.97
C VAL A 340 20.35 -30.18 2.96
N MET A 341 19.43 -31.13 3.18
CA MET A 341 18.01 -30.85 3.20
C MET A 341 17.63 -29.90 4.34
N LEU A 342 18.18 -30.09 5.54
CA LEU A 342 17.95 -29.19 6.68
C LEU A 342 18.36 -27.74 6.36
N ARG A 343 19.55 -27.54 5.76
CA ARG A 343 20.04 -26.22 5.37
C ARG A 343 19.23 -25.59 4.24
N LEU A 344 18.87 -26.36 3.22
CA LEU A 344 18.03 -25.89 2.12
C LEU A 344 16.64 -25.47 2.60
N LEU A 345 16.00 -26.28 3.46
CA LEU A 345 14.71 -25.94 4.05
C LEU A 345 14.78 -24.68 4.93
N SER A 346 15.90 -24.45 5.62
CA SER A 346 16.12 -23.23 6.40
C SER A 346 16.21 -21.97 5.52
N LEU A 347 16.65 -22.10 4.26
CA LEU A 347 16.74 -21.01 3.29
C LEU A 347 15.45 -20.74 2.51
N ALA A 348 14.53 -21.71 2.45
CA ALA A 348 13.27 -21.62 1.70
C ALA A 348 12.21 -20.71 2.35
N GLY A 349 12.50 -20.15 3.53
CA GLY A 349 11.58 -19.26 4.23
C GLY A 349 11.43 -17.88 3.57
N ILE A 350 10.40 -17.13 3.99
CA ILE A 350 10.16 -15.77 3.51
C ILE A 350 11.36 -14.88 3.87
N SER A 351 11.86 -14.11 2.89
CA SER A 351 12.99 -13.19 3.06
C SER A 351 12.58 -11.94 3.84
N ARG A 352 11.43 -11.35 3.50
CA ARG A 352 10.86 -10.19 4.19
C ARG A 352 9.35 -10.27 4.15
N GLU A 353 8.69 -9.82 5.20
CA GLU A 353 7.25 -9.58 5.17
C GLU A 353 7.01 -8.08 5.35
N TRP A 354 6.44 -7.44 4.34
CA TRP A 354 5.94 -6.09 4.48
C TRP A 354 4.50 -6.16 4.95
N ASN A 355 4.30 -6.04 6.27
CA ASN A 355 3.00 -6.07 6.91
C ASN A 355 2.51 -4.63 7.17
N GLY A 356 1.61 -4.14 6.31
CA GLY A 356 0.86 -2.88 6.47
C GLY A 356 -0.63 -3.15 6.68
N ALA A 357 -1.43 -2.10 6.93
CA ALA A 357 -2.86 -2.19 7.26
C ALA A 357 -3.70 -3.08 6.29
N GLY A 358 -3.75 -4.40 6.56
CA GLY A 358 -4.44 -5.41 5.75
C GLY A 358 -3.68 -5.92 4.52
N PHE A 359 -2.40 -5.57 4.32
CA PHE A 359 -1.57 -6.02 3.20
C PHE A 359 -0.25 -6.59 3.70
N GLY A 360 -0.03 -7.89 3.48
CA GLY A 360 1.24 -8.58 3.71
C GLY A 360 1.90 -8.89 2.37
N ILE A 361 3.08 -8.32 2.08
CA ILE A 361 3.90 -8.72 0.92
C ILE A 361 5.08 -9.53 1.44
N ALA A 362 5.03 -10.85 1.25
CA ALA A 362 6.19 -11.71 1.42
C ALA A 362 7.13 -11.51 0.22
N GLN A 363 8.29 -10.90 0.47
CA GLN A 363 9.40 -10.86 -0.46
C GLN A 363 10.25 -12.12 -0.25
N VAL A 364 10.66 -12.76 -1.35
CA VAL A 364 11.62 -13.86 -1.39
C VAL A 364 12.71 -13.53 -2.40
N HIS A 365 13.90 -14.09 -2.24
CA HIS A 365 14.92 -14.04 -3.28
C HIS A 365 14.51 -14.90 -4.46
N LEU A 366 14.48 -14.32 -5.67
CA LEU A 366 14.20 -15.11 -6.87
C LEU A 366 15.37 -16.03 -7.19
N LEU A 367 15.06 -17.26 -7.58
CA LEU A 367 16.09 -18.18 -8.07
C LEU A 367 16.55 -17.78 -9.46
N GLU A 368 17.85 -17.80 -9.67
CA GLU A 368 18.44 -17.88 -11.00
C GLU A 368 18.17 -19.24 -11.63
N GLU A 369 18.09 -19.30 -12.95
CA GLU A 369 17.80 -20.54 -13.68
C GLU A 369 18.77 -21.69 -13.32
N ALA A 370 20.07 -21.42 -13.24
CA ALA A 370 21.05 -22.46 -12.88
C ALA A 370 20.85 -22.99 -11.46
N THR A 371 20.43 -22.15 -10.51
CA THR A 371 20.10 -22.59 -9.15
C THR A 371 18.83 -23.42 -9.13
N ALA A 372 17.80 -23.02 -9.89
CA ALA A 372 16.57 -23.79 -10.00
C ALA A 372 16.82 -25.17 -10.62
N LEU A 373 17.65 -25.25 -11.67
CA LEU A 373 18.05 -26.53 -12.26
C LEU A 373 18.77 -27.43 -11.25
N ALA A 374 19.75 -26.90 -10.51
CA ALA A 374 20.47 -27.66 -9.49
C ALA A 374 19.54 -28.19 -8.38
N LEU A 375 18.57 -27.37 -7.93
CA LEU A 375 17.55 -27.81 -6.96
C LEU A 375 16.64 -28.90 -7.54
N TYR A 376 16.21 -28.76 -8.79
CA TYR A 376 15.36 -29.76 -9.45
C TYR A 376 16.09 -31.10 -9.59
N GLU A 377 17.35 -31.07 -10.01
CA GLU A 377 18.21 -32.26 -10.12
C GLU A 377 18.45 -32.92 -8.77
N ARG A 378 18.63 -32.13 -7.69
CA ARG A 378 18.78 -32.66 -6.33
C ARG A 378 17.49 -33.30 -5.83
N SER A 379 16.38 -32.58 -5.90
CA SER A 379 15.05 -33.06 -5.50
C SER A 379 13.94 -32.18 -6.06
N PRO A 380 13.11 -32.66 -7.00
CA PRO A 380 11.99 -31.90 -7.56
C PRO A 380 11.01 -31.39 -6.49
N THR A 381 10.88 -32.10 -5.36
CA THR A 381 10.00 -31.71 -4.24
C THR A 381 10.39 -30.37 -3.62
N LEU A 382 11.66 -29.96 -3.69
CA LEU A 382 12.12 -28.66 -3.21
C LEU A 382 11.47 -27.52 -4.02
N LEU A 383 11.42 -27.65 -5.35
CA LEU A 383 10.78 -26.65 -6.21
C LEU A 383 9.25 -26.72 -6.19
N ARG A 384 8.67 -27.91 -5.97
CA ARG A 384 7.20 -28.08 -5.85
C ARG A 384 6.65 -27.52 -4.54
N GLY A 385 7.46 -27.54 -3.48
CA GLY A 385 7.07 -27.04 -2.15
C GLY A 385 7.88 -25.82 -1.72
N PRO A 386 8.91 -25.98 -0.87
CA PRO A 386 9.55 -24.87 -0.15
C PRO A 386 10.06 -23.73 -1.04
N PHE A 387 10.70 -24.04 -2.17
CA PHE A 387 11.26 -23.04 -3.07
C PHE A 387 10.30 -22.60 -4.19
N ARG A 388 9.06 -23.10 -4.21
CA ARG A 388 8.09 -22.79 -5.29
C ARG A 388 7.88 -21.29 -5.45
N THR A 389 7.76 -20.57 -4.34
CA THR A 389 7.54 -19.11 -4.34
C THR A 389 8.76 -18.34 -4.87
N HIS A 390 9.95 -18.93 -4.87
CA HIS A 390 11.17 -18.31 -5.40
C HIS A 390 11.27 -18.39 -6.94
N LEU A 391 10.39 -19.17 -7.60
CA LEU A 391 10.24 -19.23 -9.05
C LEU A 391 9.25 -18.15 -9.56
N GLN A 392 9.50 -16.87 -9.26
CA GLN A 392 8.75 -15.77 -9.88
C GLN A 392 9.49 -15.23 -11.09
N ILE A 393 8.74 -14.58 -11.99
CA ILE A 393 9.32 -13.90 -13.14
C ILE A 393 9.41 -12.42 -12.82
N SER A 394 10.59 -11.83 -13.05
CA SER A 394 10.77 -10.39 -13.01
C SER A 394 10.39 -9.78 -14.36
N PRO A 395 9.67 -8.64 -14.42
CA PRO A 395 9.42 -7.92 -15.67
C PRO A 395 10.71 -7.52 -16.42
N TRP A 396 11.83 -7.47 -15.71
CA TRP A 396 13.12 -6.99 -16.20
C TRP A 396 14.21 -8.08 -16.22
N GLY A 397 13.88 -9.30 -15.78
CA GLY A 397 14.84 -10.41 -15.66
C GLY A 397 14.62 -11.49 -16.71
N PRO A 398 15.63 -12.35 -16.96
CA PRO A 398 15.44 -13.54 -17.78
C PRO A 398 14.43 -14.49 -17.11
N GLY A 399 13.64 -15.20 -17.92
CA GLY A 399 12.77 -16.27 -17.44
C GLY A 399 13.55 -17.54 -17.12
N TYR A 400 12.92 -18.69 -17.35
CA TYR A 400 13.42 -20.02 -17.03
C TYR A 400 13.39 -20.98 -18.25
N PRO A 401 13.94 -20.61 -19.42
CA PRO A 401 13.84 -21.38 -20.66
C PRO A 401 14.32 -22.84 -20.55
N LYS A 402 15.49 -23.07 -19.95
CA LYS A 402 16.09 -24.41 -19.78
C LYS A 402 15.30 -25.24 -18.78
N LEU A 403 14.85 -24.63 -17.68
CA LEU A 403 14.00 -25.33 -16.71
C LEU A 403 12.67 -25.72 -17.36
N VAL A 404 12.00 -24.82 -18.09
CA VAL A 404 10.75 -25.14 -18.81
C VAL A 404 10.96 -26.31 -19.78
N ARG A 405 12.04 -26.32 -20.56
CA ARG A 405 12.35 -27.45 -21.45
C ARG A 405 12.57 -28.76 -20.69
N LEU A 406 13.29 -28.73 -19.57
CA LEU A 406 13.50 -29.91 -18.73
C LEU A 406 12.17 -30.43 -18.16
N LEU A 407 11.32 -29.53 -17.66
CA LEU A 407 10.01 -29.90 -17.11
C LEU A 407 9.08 -30.49 -18.18
N LEU A 408 9.09 -29.94 -19.40
CA LEU A 408 8.38 -30.53 -20.55
C LEU A 408 8.91 -31.92 -20.89
N GLN A 409 10.22 -32.13 -20.87
CA GLN A 409 10.82 -33.44 -21.14
C GLN A 409 10.50 -34.47 -20.04
N LYS A 410 10.37 -34.01 -18.79
CA LYS A 410 10.07 -34.86 -17.63
C LYS A 410 8.57 -34.97 -17.33
N GLU A 411 7.73 -34.31 -18.12
CA GLU A 411 6.28 -34.25 -17.93
C GLU A 411 5.87 -33.82 -16.50
N ASP A 412 6.62 -32.87 -15.92
CA ASP A 412 6.32 -32.33 -14.57
C ASP A 412 5.24 -31.24 -14.66
N GLU A 413 4.00 -31.69 -14.81
CA GLU A 413 2.85 -30.82 -15.01
C GLU A 413 2.59 -29.87 -13.84
N GLU A 414 2.93 -30.24 -12.60
CA GLU A 414 2.70 -29.38 -11.45
C GLU A 414 3.54 -28.10 -11.54
N LEU A 415 4.85 -28.24 -11.83
CA LEU A 415 5.73 -27.09 -12.00
C LEU A 415 5.48 -26.33 -13.31
N LEU A 416 5.10 -27.05 -14.38
CA LEU A 416 4.68 -26.40 -15.64
C LEU A 416 3.46 -25.51 -15.43
N GLU A 417 2.44 -26.00 -14.73
CA GLU A 417 1.24 -25.22 -14.42
C GLU A 417 1.57 -24.00 -13.54
N PHE A 418 2.43 -24.18 -12.54
CA PHE A 418 2.88 -23.07 -11.70
C PHE A 418 3.65 -22.00 -12.49
N LEU A 419 4.66 -22.38 -13.28
CA LEU A 419 5.43 -21.43 -14.09
C LEU A 419 4.56 -20.76 -15.15
N ALA A 420 3.68 -21.53 -15.82
CA ALA A 420 2.69 -20.97 -16.75
C ALA A 420 1.85 -19.88 -16.07
N SER A 421 1.40 -20.09 -14.83
CA SER A 421 0.62 -19.09 -14.08
C SER A 421 1.39 -17.78 -13.85
N ARG A 422 2.73 -17.85 -13.71
CA ARG A 422 3.58 -16.67 -13.61
C ARG A 422 3.70 -15.98 -14.96
N TYR A 423 3.96 -16.73 -16.03
CA TYR A 423 4.16 -16.19 -17.38
C TYR A 423 2.92 -15.49 -17.95
N LEU A 424 1.72 -15.83 -17.48
CA LEU A 424 0.47 -15.20 -17.91
C LEU A 424 0.43 -13.69 -17.67
N ALA A 425 1.16 -13.18 -16.67
CA ALA A 425 1.10 -11.78 -16.27
C ALA A 425 1.76 -10.79 -17.24
N PHE A 426 2.55 -11.28 -18.18
CA PHE A 426 3.48 -10.45 -18.94
C PHE A 426 2.97 -10.19 -20.36
N PRO A 427 2.74 -8.91 -20.74
CA PRO A 427 2.38 -8.55 -22.10
C PRO A 427 3.51 -8.79 -23.11
N SER A 428 4.77 -8.69 -22.69
CA SER A 428 5.92 -9.03 -23.53
C SER A 428 6.56 -10.30 -22.99
N PRO A 429 5.97 -11.47 -23.23
CA PRO A 429 6.46 -12.70 -22.65
C PRO A 429 7.80 -13.13 -23.26
N PRO A 430 8.67 -13.80 -22.49
CA PRO A 430 9.88 -14.41 -23.04
C PRO A 430 9.55 -15.65 -23.91
N VAL A 431 10.54 -16.17 -24.62
CA VAL A 431 10.38 -17.20 -25.67
C VAL A 431 9.70 -18.48 -25.18
N GLU A 432 9.94 -18.86 -23.92
CA GLU A 432 9.38 -20.03 -23.25
C GLU A 432 7.85 -20.04 -23.15
N VAL A 433 7.20 -18.87 -23.25
CA VAL A 433 5.73 -18.80 -23.35
C VAL A 433 5.23 -19.43 -24.65
N GLY A 434 6.03 -19.40 -25.72
CA GLY A 434 5.76 -20.14 -26.95
C GLY A 434 5.72 -21.65 -26.71
N HIS A 435 6.72 -22.19 -26.01
CA HIS A 435 6.78 -23.63 -25.69
C HIS A 435 5.60 -24.07 -24.81
N LEU A 436 5.26 -23.27 -23.79
CA LEU A 436 4.10 -23.54 -22.94
C LEU A 436 2.79 -23.48 -23.75
N ALA A 437 2.62 -22.47 -24.60
CA ALA A 437 1.43 -22.38 -25.46
C ALA A 437 1.33 -23.58 -26.42
N ASP A 438 2.45 -24.06 -26.97
CA ASP A 438 2.47 -25.26 -27.82
C ASP A 438 2.16 -26.53 -27.03
N HIS A 439 2.63 -26.65 -25.78
CA HIS A 439 2.28 -27.76 -24.88
C HIS A 439 0.77 -27.86 -24.66
N TYR A 440 0.15 -26.79 -24.16
CA TYR A 440 -1.29 -26.79 -23.90
C TYR A 440 -2.13 -26.91 -25.17
N ALA A 441 -1.66 -26.37 -26.31
CA ALA A 441 -2.37 -26.48 -27.59
C ALA A 441 -2.33 -27.90 -28.19
N ARG A 442 -1.41 -28.78 -27.74
CA ARG A 442 -1.35 -30.19 -28.18
C ARG A 442 -2.31 -31.10 -27.42
N LEU A 443 -2.91 -30.62 -26.33
CA LEU A 443 -3.93 -31.36 -25.59
C LEU A 443 -5.19 -31.46 -26.46
N LYS A 444 -5.35 -32.61 -27.14
CA LYS A 444 -6.49 -32.86 -28.05
C LYS A 444 -7.79 -33.15 -27.30
N ASP A 445 -7.68 -33.70 -26.09
CA ASP A 445 -8.82 -33.97 -25.22
C ASP A 445 -9.23 -32.67 -24.51
N ALA A 446 -10.46 -32.22 -24.75
CA ALA A 446 -10.97 -30.97 -24.22
C ALA A 446 -11.11 -31.00 -22.69
N GLY A 447 -11.43 -32.15 -22.09
CA GLY A 447 -11.44 -32.34 -20.64
C GLY A 447 -10.05 -32.20 -20.01
N ALA A 448 -9.03 -32.85 -20.60
CA ALA A 448 -7.64 -32.72 -20.17
C ALA A 448 -7.13 -31.29 -20.33
N PHE A 449 -7.46 -30.62 -21.45
CA PHE A 449 -7.15 -29.20 -21.63
C PHE A 449 -7.80 -28.35 -20.52
N ALA A 450 -9.11 -28.49 -20.31
CA ALA A 450 -9.86 -27.73 -19.30
C ALA A 450 -9.27 -27.89 -17.90
N ARG A 451 -8.98 -29.13 -17.49
CA ARG A 451 -8.38 -29.44 -16.19
C ARG A 451 -7.02 -28.78 -16.01
N ARG A 452 -6.14 -28.90 -17.01
CA ARG A 452 -4.79 -28.32 -16.98
C ARG A 452 -4.81 -26.80 -17.03
N ALA A 453 -5.63 -26.22 -17.91
CA ALA A 453 -5.80 -24.78 -18.05
C ALA A 453 -6.37 -24.16 -16.76
N ALA A 454 -7.38 -24.78 -16.15
CA ALA A 454 -7.90 -24.35 -14.85
C ALA A 454 -6.85 -24.49 -13.74
N GLY A 455 -5.99 -25.52 -13.78
CA GLY A 455 -4.83 -25.63 -12.91
C GLY A 455 -3.89 -24.43 -13.02
N VAL A 456 -3.55 -23.99 -14.24
CA VAL A 456 -2.74 -22.79 -14.47
C VAL A 456 -3.45 -21.55 -13.91
N LEU A 457 -4.71 -21.35 -14.28
CA LEU A 457 -5.47 -20.14 -13.99
C LEU A 457 -5.79 -20.02 -12.49
N GLY A 458 -6.11 -21.12 -11.82
CA GLY A 458 -6.35 -21.16 -10.36
C GLY A 458 -5.12 -20.78 -9.54
N ARG A 459 -3.92 -20.93 -10.09
CA ARG A 459 -2.67 -20.51 -9.44
C ARG A 459 -2.33 -19.04 -9.69
N VAL A 460 -3.02 -18.33 -10.58
CA VAL A 460 -2.78 -16.90 -10.82
C VAL A 460 -3.18 -16.11 -9.56
N PRO A 461 -2.27 -15.31 -8.98
CA PRO A 461 -2.57 -14.52 -7.79
C PRO A 461 -3.52 -13.37 -8.14
N ALA A 462 -4.28 -12.95 -7.14
CA ALA A 462 -5.11 -11.75 -7.22
C ALA A 462 -4.29 -10.53 -7.70
N TYR A 463 -4.91 -9.70 -8.55
CA TYR A 463 -4.35 -8.46 -9.08
C TYR A 463 -3.13 -8.60 -10.00
N LEU A 464 -2.69 -9.83 -10.33
CA LEU A 464 -1.52 -10.02 -11.19
C LEU A 464 -1.76 -9.55 -12.64
N LEU A 465 -2.99 -9.63 -13.16
CA LEU A 465 -3.36 -9.28 -14.53
C LEU A 465 -3.85 -7.82 -14.67
N PHE A 466 -3.07 -6.84 -14.20
CA PHE A 466 -3.46 -5.43 -14.18
C PHE A 466 -3.74 -4.82 -15.57
N ASN A 467 -3.15 -5.38 -16.64
CA ASN A 467 -3.35 -4.92 -18.02
C ASN A 467 -3.86 -6.06 -18.91
N TYR A 468 -4.99 -6.65 -18.50
CA TYR A 468 -5.59 -7.83 -19.14
C TYR A 468 -5.70 -7.70 -20.67
N HIS A 469 -6.20 -6.58 -21.19
CA HIS A 469 -6.34 -6.39 -22.64
C HIS A 469 -5.01 -6.49 -23.40
N GLU A 470 -3.94 -5.91 -22.86
CA GLU A 470 -2.63 -6.00 -23.49
C GLU A 470 -2.02 -7.40 -23.38
N VAL A 471 -2.20 -8.05 -22.22
CA VAL A 471 -1.80 -9.44 -21.97
C VAL A 471 -2.43 -10.37 -23.00
N ILE A 472 -3.77 -10.37 -23.14
CA ILE A 472 -4.46 -11.23 -24.11
C ILE A 472 -4.03 -10.94 -25.55
N ARG A 473 -3.75 -9.67 -25.87
CA ARG A 473 -3.32 -9.27 -27.21
C ARG A 473 -1.92 -9.76 -27.54
N LYS A 474 -0.99 -9.84 -26.60
CA LYS A 474 0.42 -10.12 -26.90
C LYS A 474 0.93 -11.48 -26.40
N ASN A 475 0.29 -12.04 -25.38
CA ASN A 475 0.67 -13.30 -24.77
C ASN A 475 -0.17 -14.45 -25.34
N ARG A 476 0.44 -15.28 -26.19
CA ARG A 476 -0.23 -16.41 -26.86
C ARG A 476 -0.77 -17.44 -25.87
N LEU A 477 -0.06 -17.72 -24.77
CA LEU A 477 -0.53 -18.61 -23.72
C LEU A 477 -1.77 -18.04 -23.04
N ALA A 478 -1.74 -16.77 -22.65
CA ALA A 478 -2.90 -16.12 -22.04
C ALA A 478 -4.11 -16.13 -22.97
N ARG A 479 -3.92 -15.82 -24.25
CA ARG A 479 -5.01 -15.90 -25.23
C ARG A 479 -5.56 -17.31 -25.39
N LEU A 480 -4.69 -18.33 -25.40
CA LEU A 480 -5.09 -19.74 -25.47
C LEU A 480 -5.97 -20.12 -24.27
N LEU A 481 -5.54 -19.79 -23.05
CA LEU A 481 -6.24 -20.21 -21.83
C LEU A 481 -7.52 -19.39 -21.56
N PHE A 482 -7.52 -18.09 -21.89
CA PHE A 482 -8.68 -17.23 -21.64
C PHE A 482 -9.69 -17.17 -22.78
N GLU A 483 -9.27 -17.02 -24.04
CA GLU A 483 -10.21 -16.65 -25.12
C GLU A 483 -10.53 -17.78 -26.10
N ARG A 484 -9.63 -18.75 -26.29
CA ARG A 484 -9.78 -19.71 -27.40
C ARG A 484 -10.85 -20.80 -27.16
N SER A 485 -11.18 -21.09 -25.90
CA SER A 485 -11.80 -22.37 -25.54
C SER A 485 -12.75 -22.26 -24.34
N ALA A 486 -13.64 -21.24 -24.32
CA ALA A 486 -14.63 -21.14 -23.25
C ALA A 486 -15.55 -22.37 -23.17
N GLU A 487 -15.87 -22.98 -24.31
CA GLU A 487 -16.69 -24.19 -24.40
C GLU A 487 -15.96 -25.43 -23.88
N ASP A 488 -14.65 -25.56 -24.11
CA ASP A 488 -13.87 -26.73 -23.66
C ASP A 488 -13.90 -26.88 -22.13
N TYR A 489 -14.01 -25.77 -21.38
CA TYR A 489 -14.15 -25.84 -19.93
C TYR A 489 -15.43 -26.54 -19.46
N LEU A 490 -16.45 -26.65 -20.31
CA LEU A 490 -17.68 -27.39 -19.99
C LEU A 490 -17.46 -28.91 -19.89
N GLU A 491 -16.33 -29.42 -20.38
CA GLU A 491 -16.00 -30.85 -20.35
C GLU A 491 -15.51 -31.34 -18.97
N ASP A 492 -15.09 -30.44 -18.07
CA ASP A 492 -14.70 -30.80 -16.69
C ASP A 492 -15.42 -29.90 -15.66
N PRO A 493 -16.44 -30.40 -14.94
CA PRO A 493 -17.14 -29.65 -13.89
C PRO A 493 -16.22 -29.06 -12.82
N ARG A 494 -15.11 -29.76 -12.50
CA ARG A 494 -14.13 -29.32 -11.50
C ARG A 494 -13.30 -28.15 -12.00
N ALA A 495 -13.00 -28.11 -13.30
CA ALA A 495 -12.28 -26.98 -13.90
C ALA A 495 -13.11 -25.70 -13.76
N VAL A 496 -14.43 -25.78 -13.98
CA VAL A 496 -15.34 -24.62 -13.81
C VAL A 496 -15.41 -24.16 -12.35
N ALA A 497 -15.46 -25.08 -11.40
CA ALA A 497 -15.40 -24.75 -9.97
C ALA A 497 -14.12 -23.95 -9.63
N ASP A 498 -12.96 -24.47 -10.05
CA ASP A 498 -11.66 -23.83 -9.81
C ASP A 498 -11.59 -22.42 -10.41
N LEU A 499 -12.21 -22.19 -11.58
CA LEU A 499 -12.26 -20.85 -12.19
C LEU A 499 -13.09 -19.88 -11.34
N ILE A 500 -14.24 -20.31 -10.81
CA ILE A 500 -15.15 -19.48 -10.00
C ILE A 500 -14.55 -19.14 -8.64
N GLU A 501 -13.77 -20.07 -8.09
CA GLU A 501 -13.07 -19.94 -6.80
C GLU A 501 -11.68 -19.30 -6.94
N GLY A 502 -11.19 -19.11 -8.17
CA GLY A 502 -9.90 -18.51 -8.46
C GLY A 502 -9.71 -17.14 -7.79
N SER A 503 -8.47 -16.85 -7.37
CA SER A 503 -8.16 -15.61 -6.65
C SER A 503 -8.13 -14.36 -7.55
N GLU A 504 -7.94 -14.55 -8.86
CA GLU A 504 -7.82 -13.48 -9.85
C GLU A 504 -9.18 -13.21 -10.52
N ILE A 505 -9.50 -11.92 -10.73
CA ILE A 505 -10.85 -11.49 -11.12
C ILE A 505 -11.25 -11.81 -12.57
N HIS A 506 -10.30 -11.83 -13.49
CA HIS A 506 -10.48 -12.24 -14.88
C HIS A 506 -10.62 -13.77 -14.98
N VAL A 507 -9.97 -14.53 -14.09
CA VAL A 507 -10.19 -15.98 -13.96
C VAL A 507 -11.63 -16.28 -13.51
N GLN A 508 -12.12 -15.59 -12.49
CA GLN A 508 -13.53 -15.68 -12.09
C GLN A 508 -14.48 -15.24 -13.21
N ALA A 509 -14.14 -14.15 -13.93
CA ALA A 509 -14.92 -13.68 -15.06
C ALA A 509 -15.02 -14.75 -16.17
N LEU A 510 -13.94 -15.49 -16.43
CA LEU A 510 -13.96 -16.63 -17.34
C LEU A 510 -14.94 -17.70 -16.85
N GLY A 511 -14.85 -18.13 -15.60
CA GLY A 511 -15.77 -19.13 -15.02
C GLY A 511 -17.24 -18.73 -15.15
N TYR A 512 -17.58 -17.48 -14.82
CA TYR A 512 -18.95 -16.97 -15.00
C TYR A 512 -19.37 -16.84 -16.46
N ARG A 513 -18.43 -16.52 -17.36
CA ARG A 513 -18.69 -16.46 -18.81
C ARG A 513 -19.01 -17.87 -19.34
N VAL A 514 -18.25 -18.88 -18.92
CA VAL A 514 -18.47 -20.30 -19.28
C VAL A 514 -19.86 -20.76 -18.85
N LEU A 515 -20.24 -20.51 -17.59
CA LEU A 515 -21.59 -20.84 -17.09
C LEU A 515 -22.71 -20.01 -17.72
N GLY A 516 -22.40 -18.86 -18.32
CA GLY A 516 -23.35 -17.99 -19.00
C GLY A 516 -23.60 -18.34 -20.47
N LEU A 517 -22.86 -19.30 -21.04
CA LEU A 517 -22.95 -19.71 -22.44
C LEU A 517 -24.36 -20.21 -22.78
N ALA A 518 -24.74 -20.10 -24.05
CA ALA A 518 -25.98 -20.66 -24.58
C ALA A 518 -25.81 -22.17 -24.90
N ASP A 519 -25.32 -22.94 -23.93
CA ASP A 519 -25.05 -24.38 -24.05
C ASP A 519 -25.83 -25.13 -22.93
N PRO A 520 -26.54 -26.24 -23.24
CA PRO A 520 -27.24 -27.03 -22.23
C PRO A 520 -26.34 -27.55 -21.09
N ARG A 521 -25.07 -27.85 -21.37
CA ARG A 521 -24.07 -28.28 -20.38
C ARG A 521 -23.76 -27.14 -19.41
N ALA A 522 -23.64 -25.91 -19.91
CA ALA A 522 -23.44 -24.72 -19.08
C ALA A 522 -24.59 -24.51 -18.09
N SER A 523 -25.83 -24.75 -18.53
CA SER A 523 -27.01 -24.65 -17.66
C SER A 523 -27.00 -25.72 -16.56
N SER A 524 -26.64 -26.95 -16.91
CA SER A 524 -26.51 -28.06 -15.95
C SER A 524 -25.42 -27.79 -14.91
N LEU A 525 -24.25 -27.32 -15.35
CA LEU A 525 -23.15 -26.93 -14.46
C LEU A 525 -23.48 -25.71 -13.61
N ALA A 526 -24.25 -24.75 -14.13
CA ALA A 526 -24.67 -23.59 -13.35
C ALA A 526 -25.63 -23.98 -12.20
N VAL A 527 -26.44 -25.03 -12.39
CA VAL A 527 -27.27 -25.62 -11.33
C VAL A 527 -26.40 -26.36 -10.31
N GLU A 528 -25.44 -27.17 -10.77
CA GLU A 528 -24.49 -27.88 -9.89
C GLU A 528 -23.73 -26.90 -8.98
N HIS A 529 -23.27 -25.78 -9.55
CA HIS A 529 -22.51 -24.73 -8.84
C HIS A 529 -23.39 -23.61 -8.27
N LEU A 530 -24.71 -23.82 -8.14
CA LEU A 530 -25.65 -22.78 -7.72
C LEU A 530 -25.29 -22.17 -6.37
N ALA A 531 -24.76 -22.94 -5.42
CA ALA A 531 -24.35 -22.44 -4.11
C ALA A 531 -23.26 -21.35 -4.23
N LEU A 532 -22.25 -21.58 -5.06
CA LEU A 532 -21.17 -20.61 -5.33
C LEU A 532 -21.73 -19.38 -6.05
N LEU A 533 -22.59 -19.57 -7.05
CA LEU A 533 -23.22 -18.49 -7.80
C LEU A 533 -24.10 -17.59 -6.91
N LEU A 534 -24.91 -18.14 -6.02
CA LEU A 534 -25.74 -17.36 -5.10
C LEU A 534 -24.91 -16.48 -4.16
N GLY A 535 -23.71 -16.93 -3.76
CA GLY A 535 -22.76 -16.14 -2.97
C GLY A 535 -22.30 -14.87 -3.68
N THR A 536 -22.29 -14.86 -5.02
CA THR A 536 -21.85 -13.70 -5.81
C THR A 536 -22.77 -12.48 -5.68
N LEU A 537 -24.06 -12.70 -5.39
CA LEU A 537 -25.04 -11.63 -5.23
C LEU A 537 -24.73 -10.75 -4.01
N LEU A 538 -24.16 -11.31 -2.95
CA LEU A 538 -23.98 -10.59 -1.68
C LEU A 538 -22.53 -10.22 -1.39
N ARG A 539 -21.54 -10.91 -1.98
CA ARG A 539 -20.12 -10.57 -1.78
C ARG A 539 -19.68 -9.38 -2.64
N PRO A 540 -18.66 -8.59 -2.24
CA PRO A 540 -18.03 -7.59 -3.11
C PRO A 540 -17.48 -8.22 -4.39
N LEU A 541 -17.78 -7.62 -5.54
CA LEU A 541 -17.31 -8.08 -6.85
C LEU A 541 -17.24 -6.90 -7.82
N HIS A 542 -16.30 -6.91 -8.75
CA HIS A 542 -16.21 -5.89 -9.79
C HIS A 542 -17.44 -5.93 -10.70
N ARG A 543 -17.92 -4.75 -11.14
CA ARG A 543 -19.20 -4.60 -11.84
C ARG A 543 -19.30 -5.48 -13.11
N PRO A 544 -18.33 -5.44 -14.06
CA PRO A 544 -18.29 -6.36 -15.21
C PRO A 544 -18.39 -7.85 -14.84
N THR A 545 -17.59 -8.31 -13.88
CA THR A 545 -17.59 -9.71 -13.43
C THR A 545 -18.94 -10.11 -12.83
N ARG A 546 -19.59 -9.20 -12.10
CA ARG A 546 -20.95 -9.42 -11.58
C ARG A 546 -21.99 -9.54 -12.69
N VAL A 547 -21.88 -8.78 -13.78
CA VAL A 547 -22.79 -8.93 -14.92
C VAL A 547 -22.70 -10.34 -15.51
N LEU A 548 -21.51 -10.93 -15.57
CA LEU A 548 -21.32 -12.31 -16.02
C LEU A 548 -21.93 -13.31 -15.01
N ALA A 549 -21.71 -13.10 -13.71
CA ALA A 549 -22.31 -13.95 -12.68
C ALA A 549 -23.85 -13.92 -12.69
N LEU A 550 -24.46 -12.76 -12.95
CA LEU A 550 -25.92 -12.64 -13.12
C LEU A 550 -26.42 -13.43 -14.34
N ARG A 551 -25.68 -13.46 -15.45
CA ARG A 551 -26.03 -14.29 -16.62
C ARG A 551 -25.93 -15.78 -16.29
N ALA A 552 -24.91 -16.21 -15.56
CA ALA A 552 -24.81 -17.59 -15.09
C ALA A 552 -25.99 -17.98 -14.17
N LEU A 553 -26.41 -17.08 -13.28
CA LEU A 553 -27.61 -17.27 -12.44
C LEU A 553 -28.89 -17.33 -13.26
N GLU A 554 -29.02 -16.51 -14.32
CA GLU A 554 -30.14 -16.57 -15.25
C GLU A 554 -30.23 -17.92 -15.96
N ARG A 555 -29.08 -18.45 -16.42
CA ARG A 555 -28.99 -19.79 -17.01
C ARG A 555 -29.41 -20.88 -16.02
N ALA A 556 -28.88 -20.86 -14.80
CA ALA A 556 -29.28 -21.79 -13.75
C ALA A 556 -30.79 -21.72 -13.48
N ALA A 557 -31.33 -20.50 -13.28
CA ALA A 557 -32.74 -20.26 -13.02
C ALA A 557 -33.67 -20.68 -14.18
N SER A 558 -33.15 -20.84 -15.39
CA SER A 558 -33.95 -21.26 -16.54
C SER A 558 -34.23 -22.77 -16.59
N THR A 559 -33.57 -23.58 -15.74
CA THR A 559 -33.66 -25.04 -15.78
C THR A 559 -34.92 -25.59 -15.11
N ASP A 560 -35.18 -25.22 -13.86
CA ASP A 560 -36.35 -25.67 -13.08
C ASP A 560 -36.88 -24.63 -12.09
N LEU A 561 -38.11 -24.86 -11.61
CA LEU A 561 -38.85 -23.94 -10.74
C LEU A 561 -38.19 -23.75 -9.36
N GLU A 562 -37.58 -24.78 -8.77
CA GLU A 562 -36.97 -24.69 -7.45
C GLU A 562 -35.68 -23.88 -7.50
N VAL A 563 -34.85 -24.09 -8.51
CA VAL A 563 -33.66 -23.27 -8.77
C VAL A 563 -34.07 -21.81 -9.01
N ALA A 564 -35.07 -21.58 -9.87
CA ALA A 564 -35.62 -20.25 -10.11
C ALA A 564 -36.06 -19.55 -8.81
N ARG A 565 -36.79 -20.27 -7.95
CA ARG A 565 -37.26 -19.77 -6.64
C ARG A 565 -36.10 -19.41 -5.71
N ARG A 566 -35.03 -20.21 -5.68
CA ARG A 566 -33.83 -19.94 -4.88
C ARG A 566 -33.08 -18.69 -5.37
N VAL A 567 -32.86 -18.58 -6.68
CA VAL A 567 -32.20 -17.43 -7.30
C VAL A 567 -33.01 -16.15 -7.05
N LEU A 568 -34.32 -16.19 -7.32
CA LEU A 568 -35.22 -15.05 -7.14
C LEU A 568 -35.23 -14.53 -5.69
N ARG A 569 -35.29 -15.44 -4.70
CA ARG A 569 -35.25 -15.07 -3.28
C ARG A 569 -33.98 -14.29 -2.93
N LYS A 570 -32.82 -14.77 -3.39
CA LYS A 570 -31.53 -14.11 -3.14
C LYS A 570 -31.37 -12.82 -3.96
N ALA A 571 -31.89 -12.78 -5.18
CA ALA A 571 -31.89 -11.59 -6.02
C ALA A 571 -32.70 -10.45 -5.37
N ARG A 572 -33.89 -10.75 -4.83
CA ARG A 572 -34.70 -9.78 -4.06
C ARG A 572 -33.95 -9.26 -2.83
N GLN A 573 -33.25 -10.14 -2.09
CA GLN A 573 -32.41 -9.71 -0.96
C GLN A 573 -31.30 -8.75 -1.40
N ALA A 574 -30.65 -9.01 -2.55
CA ALA A 574 -29.59 -8.17 -3.07
C ALA A 574 -30.06 -6.78 -3.54
N MET A 575 -31.36 -6.55 -3.75
CA MET A 575 -31.91 -5.22 -4.08
C MET A 575 -31.73 -4.21 -2.95
N ALA A 576 -31.59 -4.68 -1.70
CA ALA A 576 -31.31 -3.83 -0.54
C ALA A 576 -29.87 -3.28 -0.51
N LEU A 577 -28.97 -3.81 -1.36
CA LEU A 577 -27.59 -3.33 -1.43
C LEU A 577 -27.52 -1.91 -2.04
N PRO A 578 -26.52 -1.08 -1.67
CA PRO A 578 -26.36 0.25 -2.25
C PRO A 578 -26.11 0.21 -3.76
N ASP A 579 -26.65 1.19 -4.49
CA ASP A 579 -26.52 1.31 -5.96
C ASP A 579 -25.06 1.52 -6.40
N LYS A 580 -24.23 2.09 -5.52
CA LYS A 580 -22.83 2.41 -5.83
C LYS A 580 -22.05 1.13 -6.13
N ARG A 581 -21.66 0.96 -7.40
CA ARG A 581 -20.93 -0.20 -7.97
C ARG A 581 -21.75 -1.50 -8.08
N TYR A 582 -23.04 -1.48 -7.74
CA TYR A 582 -23.94 -2.61 -7.92
C TYR A 582 -24.81 -2.40 -9.18
N PRO A 583 -24.83 -3.32 -10.17
CA PRO A 583 -25.61 -3.16 -11.40
C PRO A 583 -27.09 -3.53 -11.15
N LYS A 584 -27.83 -2.68 -10.42
CA LYS A 584 -29.25 -2.93 -10.07
C LYS A 584 -30.14 -3.17 -11.30
N GLU A 585 -29.91 -2.47 -12.40
CA GLU A 585 -30.64 -2.69 -13.66
C GLU A 585 -30.51 -4.14 -14.17
N LYS A 586 -29.31 -4.73 -14.09
CA LYS A 586 -29.09 -6.12 -14.50
C LYS A 586 -29.67 -7.11 -13.50
N LEU A 587 -29.67 -6.77 -12.22
CA LEU A 587 -30.35 -7.57 -11.19
C LEU A 587 -31.87 -7.56 -11.38
N LEU A 588 -32.45 -6.40 -11.69
CA LEU A 588 -33.87 -6.27 -12.07
C LEU A 588 -34.17 -7.05 -13.35
N GLY A 589 -33.27 -7.02 -14.34
CA GLY A 589 -33.38 -7.85 -15.55
C GLY A 589 -33.44 -9.35 -15.23
N LEU A 590 -32.58 -9.85 -14.33
CA LEU A 590 -32.61 -11.24 -13.85
C LEU A 590 -33.94 -11.57 -13.17
N ILE A 591 -34.42 -10.71 -12.27
CA ILE A 591 -35.72 -10.89 -11.59
C ILE A 591 -36.85 -10.95 -12.63
N GLY A 592 -36.87 -10.00 -13.57
CA GLY A 592 -37.88 -9.95 -14.63
C GLY A 592 -37.86 -11.19 -15.53
N ALA A 593 -36.69 -11.68 -15.92
CA ALA A 593 -36.54 -12.89 -16.73
C ALA A 593 -37.12 -14.13 -16.01
N ILE A 594 -36.83 -14.27 -14.70
CA ILE A 594 -37.37 -15.38 -13.89
C ILE A 594 -38.90 -15.28 -13.79
N LEU A 595 -39.44 -14.11 -13.45
CA LEU A 595 -40.89 -13.90 -13.30
C LEU A 595 -41.67 -13.94 -14.62
N GLY A 596 -40.99 -13.66 -15.74
CA GLY A 596 -41.53 -13.84 -17.08
C GLY A 596 -41.72 -15.32 -17.41
N ARG A 597 -40.73 -16.15 -17.08
CA ARG A 597 -40.73 -17.60 -17.33
C ARG A 597 -41.59 -18.39 -16.34
N PHE A 598 -41.61 -17.98 -15.06
CA PHE A 598 -42.36 -18.64 -13.99
C PHE A 598 -43.33 -17.66 -13.32
N PRO A 599 -44.51 -17.41 -13.92
CA PRO A 599 -45.49 -16.46 -13.40
C PRO A 599 -45.94 -16.76 -11.96
N ASP A 600 -45.96 -18.02 -11.55
CA ASP A 600 -46.36 -18.46 -10.20
C ASP A 600 -45.43 -17.95 -9.09
N LEU A 601 -44.23 -17.45 -9.43
CA LEU A 601 -43.29 -16.87 -8.47
C LEU A 601 -43.52 -15.38 -8.19
N ARG A 602 -44.47 -14.74 -8.90
CA ARG A 602 -44.78 -13.30 -8.75
C ARG A 602 -45.43 -13.01 -7.40
N GLY A 603 -44.88 -12.03 -6.70
CA GLY A 603 -45.53 -11.44 -5.53
C GLY A 603 -46.68 -10.51 -5.91
N PRO A 604 -47.47 -10.02 -4.93
CA PRO A 604 -48.59 -9.10 -5.19
C PRO A 604 -48.20 -7.85 -5.99
N CYS A 605 -47.03 -7.28 -5.71
CA CYS A 605 -46.53 -6.06 -6.37
C CYS A 605 -45.79 -6.31 -7.70
N GLU A 606 -45.70 -7.56 -8.15
CA GLU A 606 -44.97 -7.97 -9.37
C GLU A 606 -45.92 -8.54 -10.45
N GLN A 607 -47.23 -8.44 -10.23
CA GLN A 607 -48.23 -8.80 -11.22
C GLN A 607 -48.24 -7.78 -12.37
N PRO A 608 -48.38 -8.20 -13.63
CA PRO A 608 -48.47 -7.28 -14.75
C PRO A 608 -49.71 -6.39 -14.59
N MET A 609 -49.54 -5.08 -14.63
CA MET A 609 -50.66 -4.14 -14.69
C MET A 609 -51.27 -4.19 -16.10
N VAL A 610 -52.43 -4.82 -16.23
CA VAL A 610 -53.19 -4.85 -17.48
C VAL A 610 -54.00 -3.55 -17.57
N TYR A 611 -53.48 -2.56 -18.29
CA TYR A 611 -54.27 -1.38 -18.66
C TYR A 611 -55.29 -1.81 -19.72
N ARG A 612 -56.58 -1.84 -19.36
CA ARG A 612 -57.65 -1.94 -20.36
C ARG A 612 -57.75 -0.60 -21.06
N ALA A 613 -57.64 -0.59 -22.39
CA ALA A 613 -58.01 0.58 -23.18
C ALA A 613 -59.50 0.84 -22.95
N SER A 614 -59.81 1.98 -22.35
CA SER A 614 -61.16 2.53 -22.19
C SER A 614 -61.64 3.15 -23.50
#